data_AF-A0AAU0MX45-F1
#
_entry.id   AF-A0AAU0MX45-F1
#
_cell.length_a   1.000
_cell.length_b   1.000
_cell.length_c   1.000
_cell.angle_alpha   90.00
_cell.angle_beta   90.00
_cell.angle_gamma   90.00
#
_symmetry.space_group_name_H-M   'P 1'
#
loop_
_entity.id
_entity.type
_entity.pdbx_description
1 polymer ?
#
loop_
_entity_poly.entity_id
_entity_poly.type
_entity_poly.pdbx_seq_one_letter_code
_entity_poly.pdbx_strand_id
1 'polypeptide(L)'
;MANICADKPTFVADLNVNDTFDLTLKPVAPVNGEAQYWPLYNAANPGEEFGNILFQFRGQNKKITLNITLDTSEVEGIQFTKTNQGNFDGIVGLSTDFKQEFNAKAGKPKGGTDYTELTVTASIQTSELAEAGNNFSFLWLCEMIDTGMNIVSGDPDAQYEPE
;
A
#
# COMPACT_ATOMS: atom_id res chain seq x y z
N MET A 1 -13.03 18.33 7.25
CA MET A 1 -13.64 17.46 6.22
C MET A 1 -12.90 16.15 6.29
N ALA A 2 -13.59 15.02 6.39
CA ALA A 2 -12.94 13.72 6.21
C ALA A 2 -12.28 13.70 4.83
N ASN A 3 -11.02 13.30 4.77
CA ASN A 3 -10.31 13.17 3.50
C ASN A 3 -10.75 11.83 2.88
N ILE A 4 -11.87 11.87 2.16
CA ILE A 4 -12.56 10.67 1.65
C ILE A 4 -11.87 10.23 0.35
N CYS A 5 -11.48 8.95 0.28
CA CYS A 5 -10.61 8.44 -0.78
C CYS A 5 -11.22 8.46 -2.19
N ALA A 6 -12.55 8.61 -2.32
CA ALA A 6 -13.29 8.50 -3.59
C ALA A 6 -12.88 9.55 -4.65
N ASP A 7 -12.30 10.68 -4.23
CA ASP A 7 -11.89 11.77 -5.12
C ASP A 7 -10.40 11.72 -5.50
N LYS A 8 -9.66 10.68 -5.11
CA LYS A 8 -8.20 10.58 -5.31
C LYS A 8 -7.84 9.68 -6.50
N PRO A 9 -6.79 10.02 -7.28
CA PRO A 9 -6.43 9.34 -8.52
C PRO A 9 -5.95 7.90 -8.29
N THR A 10 -6.38 6.96 -9.13
CA THR A 10 -5.86 5.57 -9.16
C THR A 10 -4.38 5.55 -9.59
N PHE A 11 -3.57 4.68 -8.97
CA PHE A 11 -2.22 4.40 -9.49
C PHE A 11 -2.38 3.58 -10.78
N VAL A 12 -2.20 4.22 -11.92
CA VAL A 12 -2.19 3.55 -13.23
C VAL A 12 -0.78 3.58 -13.78
N ALA A 13 -0.18 2.41 -13.94
CA ALA A 13 1.11 2.29 -14.61
C ALA A 13 1.01 1.36 -15.82
N ASP A 14 1.38 1.91 -16.98
CA ASP A 14 1.70 1.12 -18.16
C ASP A 14 3.10 0.53 -17.94
N LEU A 15 3.15 -0.74 -17.54
CA LEU A 15 4.41 -1.34 -17.08
C LEU A 15 5.33 -1.67 -18.25
N ASN A 16 6.62 -1.41 -18.07
CA ASN A 16 7.73 -2.06 -18.74
C ASN A 16 8.25 -3.25 -17.90
N VAL A 17 9.03 -4.13 -18.52
CA VAL A 17 9.53 -5.33 -17.84
C VAL A 17 10.48 -4.91 -16.70
N ASN A 18 10.19 -5.33 -15.46
CA ASN A 18 10.97 -5.06 -14.24
C ASN A 18 10.94 -3.61 -13.72
N ASP A 19 9.83 -2.90 -13.94
CA ASP A 19 9.70 -1.55 -13.37
C ASP A 19 9.78 -1.56 -11.85
N THR A 20 10.49 -0.54 -11.34
CA THR A 20 10.64 -0.27 -9.92
C THR A 20 10.18 1.14 -9.64
N PHE A 21 9.32 1.31 -8.64
CA PHE A 21 8.79 2.60 -8.22
C PHE A 21 9.18 2.87 -6.78
N ASP A 22 9.83 4.00 -6.54
CA ASP A 22 10.12 4.48 -5.20
C ASP A 22 9.01 5.45 -4.76
N LEU A 23 8.33 5.09 -3.67
CA LEU A 23 7.12 5.75 -3.20
C LEU A 23 7.27 6.14 -1.73
N THR A 24 6.54 7.18 -1.32
CA THR A 24 6.44 7.60 0.07
C THR A 24 4.99 7.50 0.53
N LEU A 25 4.73 6.68 1.54
CA LEU A 25 3.43 6.58 2.20
C LEU A 25 3.42 7.52 3.39
N LYS A 26 2.43 8.40 3.48
CA LYS A 26 2.29 9.34 4.59
C LYS A 26 1.03 9.04 5.39
N PRO A 27 1.15 8.37 6.54
CA PRO A 27 0.03 8.14 7.45
C PRO A 27 -0.58 9.44 7.96
N VAL A 28 -1.89 9.42 8.13
CA VAL A 28 -2.69 10.53 8.64
C VAL A 28 -3.41 10.04 9.89
N ALA A 29 -3.45 10.88 10.92
CA ALA A 29 -4.11 10.57 12.18
C ALA A 29 -5.63 10.39 11.99
N PRO A 30 -6.28 9.47 12.74
CA PRO A 30 -7.74 9.36 12.73
C PRO A 30 -8.43 10.68 13.09
N VAL A 31 -9.52 10.99 12.38
CA VAL A 31 -10.37 12.16 12.71
C VAL A 31 -11.66 11.63 13.32
N ASN A 32 -11.97 12.05 14.55
CA ASN A 32 -13.15 11.59 15.31
C ASN A 32 -13.25 10.05 15.46
N GLY A 33 -12.11 9.35 15.48
CA GLY A 33 -12.07 7.89 15.59
C GLY A 33 -12.24 7.14 14.27
N GLU A 34 -12.45 7.84 13.16
CA GLU A 34 -12.54 7.24 11.83
C GLU A 34 -11.16 7.13 11.19
N ALA A 35 -10.84 5.95 10.65
CA ALA A 35 -9.63 5.73 9.86
C ALA A 35 -9.59 6.70 8.67
N GLN A 36 -8.42 7.27 8.40
CA GLN A 36 -8.24 8.22 7.31
C GLN A 36 -7.53 7.58 6.12
N TYR A 37 -7.71 8.21 4.97
CA TYR A 37 -6.91 7.99 3.79
C TYR A 37 -5.43 8.35 4.04
N TRP A 38 -4.52 7.48 3.60
CA TRP A 38 -3.08 7.72 3.68
C TRP A 38 -2.51 7.97 2.29
N PRO A 39 -2.09 9.21 1.97
CA PRO A 39 -1.56 9.52 0.65
C PRO A 39 -0.25 8.79 0.37
N LEU A 40 -0.12 8.34 -0.89
CA LEU A 40 1.06 7.72 -1.45
C LEU A 40 1.62 8.63 -2.54
N TYR A 41 2.92 8.93 -2.49
CA TYR A 41 3.57 9.86 -3.40
C TYR A 41 4.68 9.19 -4.20
N ASN A 42 4.94 9.66 -5.40
CA ASN A 42 6.21 9.35 -6.08
C ASN A 42 7.36 10.04 -5.33
N ALA A 43 8.37 9.27 -4.89
CA ALA A 43 9.51 9.84 -4.16
C ALA A 43 10.32 10.84 -5.03
N ALA A 44 10.35 10.63 -6.34
CA ALA A 44 11.02 11.55 -7.28
C ALA A 44 10.15 12.76 -7.66
N ASN A 45 8.83 12.68 -7.46
CA ASN A 45 7.88 13.75 -7.76
C ASN A 45 6.74 13.79 -6.72
N PRO A 46 6.96 14.42 -5.55
CA PRO A 46 5.97 14.44 -4.46
C PRO A 46 4.67 15.18 -4.79
N GLY A 47 4.60 15.90 -5.91
CA GLY A 47 3.36 16.51 -6.40
C GLY A 47 2.42 15.54 -7.12
N GLU A 48 2.88 14.31 -7.39
CA GLU A 48 2.07 13.23 -7.95
C GLU A 48 1.52 12.36 -6.80
N GLU A 49 0.27 12.59 -6.45
CA GLU A 49 -0.48 11.79 -5.49
C GLU A 49 -1.07 10.56 -6.16
N PHE A 50 -0.99 9.41 -5.50
CA PHE A 50 -1.65 8.17 -5.89
C PHE A 50 -2.59 7.69 -4.79
N GLY A 51 -3.70 7.08 -5.21
CA GLY A 51 -4.68 6.36 -4.40
C GLY A 51 -4.05 5.24 -3.58
N ASN A 52 -4.48 5.05 -2.33
CA ASN A 52 -3.96 4.02 -1.43
C ASN A 52 -4.41 2.59 -1.75
N ILE A 53 -5.42 2.40 -2.61
CA ILE A 53 -6.12 1.10 -2.71
C ILE A 53 -5.97 0.47 -4.07
N LEU A 54 -6.18 1.21 -5.16
CA LEU A 54 -6.31 0.62 -6.48
C LEU A 54 -5.04 0.83 -7.29
N PHE A 55 -4.36 -0.28 -7.53
CA PHE A 55 -3.27 -0.33 -8.50
C PHE A 55 -3.77 -1.02 -9.75
N GLN A 56 -3.76 -0.30 -10.87
CA GLN A 56 -4.02 -0.86 -12.18
C GLN A 56 -2.68 -1.00 -12.92
N PHE A 57 -2.29 -2.23 -13.17
CA PHE A 57 -1.08 -2.54 -13.93
C PHE A 57 -1.44 -3.15 -15.27
N ARG A 58 -0.89 -2.58 -16.35
CA ARG A 58 -1.08 -3.08 -17.72
C ARG A 58 0.20 -3.71 -18.24
N GLY A 59 0.09 -4.92 -18.81
CA GLY A 59 1.21 -5.67 -19.42
C GLY A 59 1.26 -7.14 -19.00
N GLN A 60 1.72 -8.02 -19.90
CA GLN A 60 1.78 -9.47 -19.68
C GLN A 60 3.19 -9.93 -19.25
N ASN A 61 3.28 -10.96 -18.39
CA ASN A 61 4.54 -11.58 -17.94
C ASN A 61 5.53 -10.61 -17.28
N LYS A 62 5.03 -9.69 -16.45
CA LYS A 62 5.87 -8.68 -15.80
C LYS A 62 5.87 -8.86 -14.29
N LYS A 63 7.02 -8.57 -13.70
CA LYS A 63 7.18 -8.36 -12.27
C LYS A 63 7.39 -6.88 -12.03
N ILE A 64 6.69 -6.34 -11.05
CA ILE A 64 6.86 -4.97 -10.57
C ILE A 64 7.38 -5.01 -9.13
N THR A 65 8.24 -4.05 -8.80
CA THR A 65 8.66 -3.78 -7.43
C THR A 65 8.25 -2.37 -7.03
N LEU A 66 7.58 -2.24 -5.89
CA LEU A 66 7.31 -0.97 -5.23
C LEU A 66 8.18 -0.92 -3.98
N ASN A 67 9.01 0.12 -3.87
CA ASN A 67 9.76 0.43 -2.65
C ASN A 67 9.03 1.57 -1.95
N ILE A 68 8.45 1.30 -0.80
CA ILE A 68 7.68 2.28 -0.04
C ILE A 68 8.47 2.68 1.20
N THR A 69 8.63 3.99 1.39
CA THR A 69 9.13 4.59 2.63
C THR A 69 7.96 5.14 3.43
N LEU A 70 7.93 4.85 4.73
CA LEU A 70 6.95 5.38 5.67
C LEU A 70 7.39 6.77 6.17
N ASP A 71 6.62 7.81 5.83
CA ASP A 71 6.81 9.17 6.36
C ASP A 71 6.04 9.32 7.67
N THR A 72 6.75 9.26 8.80
CA THR A 72 6.18 9.34 10.15
C THR A 72 6.09 10.77 10.69
N SER A 73 6.24 11.81 9.84
CA SER A 73 6.24 13.21 10.26
C SER A 73 4.91 13.69 10.86
N GLU A 74 3.79 13.06 10.51
CA GLU A 74 2.45 13.42 11.00
C GLU A 74 1.95 12.45 12.09
N VAL A 75 2.35 11.18 11.98
CA VAL A 75 2.03 10.14 12.95
C VAL A 75 3.35 9.50 13.38
N GLU A 76 3.87 9.94 14.52
CA GLU A 76 5.13 9.43 15.07
C GLU A 76 4.96 8.06 15.74
N GLY A 77 6.05 7.32 15.88
CA GLY A 77 6.06 6.06 16.64
C GLY A 77 5.36 4.89 15.96
N ILE A 78 5.21 4.93 14.64
CA ILE A 78 4.62 3.84 13.84
C ILE A 78 5.64 3.18 12.92
N GLN A 79 5.37 1.93 12.59
CA GLN A 79 6.14 1.16 11.62
C GLN A 79 5.23 0.21 10.84
N PHE A 80 5.69 -0.32 9.70
CA PHE A 80 4.97 -1.40 9.01
C PHE A 80 4.88 -2.63 9.90
N THR A 81 3.68 -3.22 9.99
CA THR A 81 3.48 -4.44 10.76
C THR A 81 4.24 -5.60 10.13
N LYS A 82 5.00 -6.33 10.94
CA LYS A 82 5.75 -7.50 10.50
C LYS A 82 4.98 -8.78 10.79
N THR A 83 4.76 -9.59 9.76
CA THR A 83 4.07 -10.87 9.89
C THR A 83 5.08 -11.98 10.24
N ASN A 84 4.75 -12.82 11.22
CA ASN A 84 5.61 -13.97 11.60
C ASN A 84 5.44 -15.16 10.64
N GLN A 85 4.40 -15.13 9.79
CA GLN A 85 4.02 -16.21 8.89
C GLN A 85 3.52 -15.61 7.58
N GLY A 86 4.44 -15.24 6.69
CA GLY A 86 4.04 -14.86 5.34
C GLY A 86 4.99 -13.91 4.64
N ASN A 87 4.49 -13.46 3.49
CA ASN A 87 5.07 -12.46 2.62
C ASN A 87 4.06 -11.30 2.46
N PHE A 88 3.42 -10.86 3.53
CA PHE A 88 2.38 -9.82 3.51
C PHE A 88 2.58 -8.79 4.61
N ASP A 89 3.85 -8.45 4.88
CA ASP A 89 4.17 -7.40 5.83
C ASP A 89 3.56 -6.08 5.35
N GLY A 90 3.09 -5.25 6.29
CA GLY A 90 2.63 -3.90 5.97
C GLY A 90 1.34 -3.78 5.17
N ILE A 91 0.68 -4.88 4.79
CA ILE A 91 -0.49 -4.88 3.90
C ILE A 91 -1.60 -5.85 4.33
N VAL A 92 -2.85 -5.49 4.03
CA VAL A 92 -4.04 -6.34 4.14
C VAL A 92 -4.67 -6.44 2.76
N GLY A 93 -4.59 -7.62 2.13
CA GLY A 93 -5.22 -7.85 0.83
C GLY A 93 -6.74 -7.86 0.91
N LEU A 94 -7.40 -7.14 0.01
CA LEU A 94 -8.87 -7.05 -0.07
C LEU A 94 -9.47 -7.96 -1.14
N SER A 95 -8.66 -8.49 -2.07
CA SER A 95 -9.11 -9.44 -3.10
C SER A 95 -8.55 -10.85 -2.88
N THR A 96 -9.30 -11.87 -3.33
CA THR A 96 -8.90 -13.28 -3.25
C THR A 96 -7.65 -13.58 -4.05
N ASP A 97 -7.48 -12.88 -5.18
CA ASP A 97 -6.39 -13.11 -6.14
C ASP A 97 -5.07 -12.49 -5.67
N PHE A 98 -5.15 -11.54 -4.73
CA PHE A 98 -4.01 -10.87 -4.11
C PHE A 98 -2.99 -11.84 -3.50
N LYS A 99 -3.45 -12.94 -2.89
CA LYS A 99 -2.60 -13.83 -2.09
C LYS A 99 -1.65 -14.72 -2.91
N GLN A 100 -1.90 -14.90 -4.21
CA GLN A 100 -1.08 -15.79 -5.05
C GLN A 100 0.04 -15.04 -5.78
N GLU A 101 -0.03 -13.71 -5.85
CA GLU A 101 0.80 -12.90 -6.74
C GLU A 101 1.65 -11.85 -6.01
N PHE A 102 1.32 -11.55 -4.75
CA PHE A 102 1.97 -10.50 -3.96
C PHE A 102 2.93 -11.03 -2.90
N ASN A 103 4.03 -10.31 -2.76
CA ASN A 103 5.01 -10.49 -1.70
C ASN A 103 5.38 -9.11 -1.15
N ALA A 104 5.10 -8.86 0.11
CA ALA A 104 5.49 -7.65 0.83
C ALA A 104 6.37 -7.99 2.02
N LYS A 105 7.47 -7.25 2.15
CA LYS A 105 8.47 -7.43 3.22
C LYS A 105 8.85 -6.11 3.85
N ALA A 106 8.67 -6.02 5.15
CA ALA A 106 9.06 -4.85 5.92
C ALA A 106 10.57 -4.90 6.23
N GLY A 107 11.24 -3.81 5.89
CA GLY A 107 12.67 -3.57 6.08
C GLY A 107 12.92 -2.44 7.07
N LYS A 108 14.16 -2.37 7.53
CA LYS A 108 14.65 -1.27 8.37
C LYS A 108 15.57 -0.40 7.53
N PRO A 109 15.46 0.94 7.62
CA PRO A 109 16.40 1.81 6.94
C PRO A 109 17.81 1.61 7.50
N LYS A 110 18.80 1.93 6.68
CA LYS A 110 20.21 1.76 7.06
C LYS A 110 20.53 2.57 8.32
N GLY A 111 20.83 1.86 9.42
CA GLY A 111 21.16 2.46 10.72
C GLY A 111 19.95 2.77 11.60
N GLY A 112 18.73 2.43 11.17
CA GLY A 112 17.51 2.53 11.96
C GLY A 112 17.11 1.19 12.61
N THR A 113 16.23 1.26 13.60
CA THR A 113 15.68 0.10 14.32
C THR A 113 14.28 -0.28 13.88
N ASP A 114 13.56 0.65 13.26
CA ASP A 114 12.11 0.57 13.05
C ASP A 114 11.81 0.15 11.61
N TYR A 115 10.70 -0.56 11.42
CA TYR A 115 10.32 -1.09 10.12
C TYR A 115 9.63 -0.02 9.24
N THR A 116 10.39 0.96 8.76
CA THR A 116 9.85 2.09 7.96
C THR A 116 10.07 1.94 6.45
N GLU A 117 10.64 0.83 6.00
CA GLU A 117 10.74 0.48 4.58
C GLU A 117 9.84 -0.72 4.28
N LEU A 118 9.20 -0.74 3.12
CA LEU A 118 8.39 -1.85 2.66
C LEU A 118 8.67 -2.12 1.18
N THR A 119 9.06 -3.34 0.84
CA THR A 119 9.19 -3.78 -0.55
C THR A 119 7.99 -4.63 -0.90
N VAL A 120 7.17 -4.18 -1.86
CA VAL A 120 6.07 -4.94 -2.45
C VAL A 120 6.47 -5.42 -3.83
N THR A 121 6.40 -6.72 -4.06
CA THR A 121 6.58 -7.36 -5.36
C THR A 121 5.25 -7.95 -5.80
N ALA A 122 4.84 -7.64 -7.04
CA ALA A 122 3.69 -8.28 -7.66
C ALA A 122 4.11 -8.95 -8.98
N SER A 123 3.60 -10.17 -9.21
CA SER A 123 3.80 -10.91 -10.46
C SER A 123 2.51 -10.91 -11.25
N ILE A 124 2.54 -10.37 -12.46
CA ILE A 124 1.34 -10.25 -13.30
C ILE A 124 1.16 -11.51 -14.15
N GLN A 125 0.08 -12.24 -13.89
CA GLN A 125 -0.26 -13.45 -14.65
C GLN A 125 -0.67 -13.17 -16.10
N THR A 126 -0.41 -14.16 -16.95
CA THR A 126 -0.90 -14.24 -18.33
C THR A 126 -2.32 -14.79 -18.35
N SER A 127 -3.30 -13.90 -18.39
CA SER A 127 -4.64 -14.26 -18.87
C SER A 127 -5.14 -13.15 -19.80
N GLU A 128 -6.17 -13.42 -20.59
CA GLU A 128 -6.84 -12.40 -21.42
C GLU A 128 -7.33 -11.20 -20.60
N LEU A 129 -7.53 -11.37 -19.28
CA LEU A 129 -7.84 -10.29 -18.33
C LEU A 129 -6.69 -9.30 -18.13
N ALA A 130 -5.44 -9.67 -18.43
CA ALA A 130 -4.28 -8.77 -18.34
C ALA A 130 -4.30 -7.64 -19.38
N GLU A 131 -5.06 -7.77 -20.48
CA GLU A 131 -5.26 -6.68 -21.44
C GLU A 131 -6.11 -5.54 -20.87
N ALA A 132 -7.02 -5.83 -19.93
CA ALA A 132 -7.79 -4.83 -19.19
C ALA A 132 -7.04 -4.25 -17.97
N GLY A 133 -5.88 -4.83 -17.64
CA GLY A 133 -5.08 -4.53 -16.47
C GLY A 133 -5.55 -5.30 -15.23
N ASN A 134 -4.59 -5.77 -14.42
CA ASN A 134 -4.94 -6.38 -13.14
C ASN A 134 -5.21 -5.30 -12.12
N ASN A 135 -6.34 -5.42 -11.43
CA ASN A 135 -6.74 -4.55 -10.33
C ASN A 135 -6.36 -5.22 -9.02
N PHE A 136 -5.52 -4.55 -8.25
CA PHE A 136 -5.14 -5.02 -6.92
C PHE A 136 -5.62 -4.02 -5.89
N SER A 137 -6.30 -4.55 -4.87
CA SER A 137 -6.85 -3.79 -3.76
C SER A 137 -6.28 -4.30 -2.45
N PHE A 138 -5.65 -3.41 -1.70
CA PHE A 138 -5.13 -3.71 -0.36
C PHE A 138 -5.14 -2.44 0.50
N LEU A 139 -5.05 -2.65 1.81
CA LEU A 139 -4.87 -1.59 2.80
C LEU A 139 -3.46 -1.64 3.38
N TRP A 140 -2.95 -0.50 3.80
CA TRP A 140 -1.72 -0.43 4.56
C TRP A 140 -1.97 -0.83 6.01
N LEU A 141 -1.04 -1.61 6.57
CA LEU A 141 -1.07 -2.08 7.94
C LEU A 141 0.21 -1.64 8.65
N CYS A 142 0.06 -0.75 9.61
CA CYS A 142 1.13 -0.32 10.49
C CYS A 142 0.82 -0.73 11.93
N GLU A 143 1.82 -0.66 12.79
CA GLU A 143 1.67 -0.84 14.23
C GLU A 143 2.36 0.30 14.97
N MET A 144 1.80 0.67 16.11
CA MET A 144 2.44 1.56 17.08
C MET A 144 3.58 0.82 17.78
N ILE A 145 4.79 1.39 17.79
CA ILE A 145 6.00 0.76 18.32
C ILE A 145 5.89 0.52 19.84
N ASP A 146 5.25 1.43 20.56
CA ASP A 146 5.15 1.41 22.02
C ASP A 146 4.12 0.40 22.57
N THR A 147 3.03 0.21 21.84
CA THR A 147 1.84 -0.53 22.28
C THR A 147 1.59 -1.80 21.47
N GLY A 148 2.18 -1.92 20.28
CA GLY A 148 1.89 -2.99 19.32
C GLY A 148 0.47 -2.92 18.73
N MET A 149 -0.21 -1.78 18.89
CA MET A 149 -1.57 -1.60 18.37
C MET A 149 -1.53 -1.42 16.85
N ASN A 150 -2.30 -2.25 16.13
CA ASN A 150 -2.41 -2.14 14.68
C ASN A 150 -3.24 -0.93 14.25
N ILE A 151 -2.77 -0.27 13.21
CA ILE A 151 -3.42 0.84 12.52
C ILE A 151 -3.55 0.44 11.05
N VAL A 152 -4.75 0.57 10.51
CA VAL A 152 -5.05 0.24 9.11
C VAL A 152 -5.42 1.53 8.38
N SER A 153 -4.90 1.71 7.16
CA SER A 153 -5.36 2.81 6.30
C SER A 153 -6.84 2.60 5.96
N GLY A 154 -7.63 3.68 5.90
CA GLY A 154 -9.05 3.57 5.54
C GLY A 154 -9.30 2.93 4.17
N ASP A 155 -10.32 2.07 4.10
CA ASP A 155 -10.88 1.47 2.87
C ASP A 155 -12.14 2.25 2.43
N PRO A 156 -12.20 2.83 1.22
CA PRO A 156 -13.35 3.57 0.72
C PRO A 156 -14.44 2.70 0.11
N ASP A 157 -14.16 1.42 -0.21
CA ASP A 157 -15.17 0.49 -0.71
C ASP A 157 -15.76 -0.37 0.42
N ALA A 158 -15.23 -0.28 1.64
CA ALA A 158 -15.81 -0.87 2.83
C ALA A 158 -17.08 -0.13 3.25
N GLN A 159 -18.16 -0.31 2.50
CA GLN A 159 -19.50 -0.03 3.01
C GLN A 159 -19.85 -1.13 4.01
N TYR A 160 -19.91 -0.76 5.30
CA TYR A 160 -20.61 -1.57 6.27
C TYR A 160 -22.11 -1.36 6.03
N GLU A 161 -22.75 -2.27 5.30
CA GLU A 161 -24.21 -2.43 5.39
C GLU A 161 -24.48 -3.34 6.61
N PRO A 162 -24.95 -2.81 7.76
CA PRO A 162 -25.47 -3.66 8.81
C PRO A 162 -26.70 -4.41 8.27
N GLU A 163 -26.70 -5.74 8.39
CA GLU A 163 -27.94 -6.53 8.32
C GLU A 163 -28.92 -6.16 9.44
#